data_AF-A0A8D8VXQ5-F1
#
_entry.id   AF-A0A8D8VXQ5-F1
#
_cell.length_a   1.000
_cell.length_b   1.000
_cell.length_c   1.000
_cell.angle_alpha   90.00
_cell.angle_beta   90.00
_cell.angle_gamma   90.00
#
_symmetry.space_group_name_H-M   'P 1'
#
loop_
_entity.id
_entity.type
_entity.pdbx_description
1 polymer ?
#
loop_
_entity_poly.entity_id
_entity_poly.type
_entity_poly.pdbx_seq_one_letter_code
_entity_poly.pdbx_strand_id
1 'polypeptide(L)'
;MTLKHHVFRCGKLVDTDTAEVVPISKDTCKDLVERQIIIVPGSNLMLNLKSNKESFSATTWGVIEEGSCTPGGTLHAKGHIWENAVRNTEIEVEYHRGSGIVNYENDEINFGQTKCKYSKGKCYNVDLGDIFWDNLTPACEDEICYYDHN
;
A
#
# COMPACT_ATOMS: atom_id res chain seq x y z
N MET A 1 0.42 -0.47 -3.99
CA MET A 1 1.84 -0.73 -3.67
C MET A 1 2.16 -2.15 -4.08
N THR A 2 3.29 -2.35 -4.73
CA THR A 2 3.77 -3.66 -5.17
C THR A 2 5.08 -3.95 -4.49
N LEU A 3 5.23 -5.16 -3.94
CA LEU A 3 6.46 -5.67 -3.36
C LEU A 3 6.97 -6.81 -4.24
N LYS A 4 8.23 -6.76 -4.64
CA LYS A 4 8.92 -7.89 -5.29
C LYS A 4 10.05 -8.34 -4.38
N HIS A 5 10.00 -9.59 -3.97
CA HIS A 5 10.95 -10.16 -3.04
C HIS A 5 11.91 -11.10 -3.75
N HIS A 6 13.19 -10.79 -3.62
CA HIS A 6 14.29 -11.68 -3.94
C HIS A 6 14.78 -12.32 -2.64
N VAL A 7 14.47 -13.60 -2.46
CA VAL A 7 14.91 -14.38 -1.29
C VAL A 7 16.13 -15.20 -1.66
N PHE A 8 17.18 -15.13 -0.86
CA PHE A 8 18.40 -15.91 -1.01
C PHE A 8 18.87 -16.47 0.33
N ARG A 9 19.72 -17.50 0.27
CA ARG A 9 20.32 -18.11 1.46
C ARG A 9 21.75 -17.61 1.62
N CYS A 10 22.15 -17.27 2.84
CA CYS A 10 23.54 -16.91 3.07
C CYS A 10 24.48 -18.07 2.72
N GLY A 11 25.51 -17.79 1.90
CA GLY A 11 26.46 -18.79 1.41
C GLY A 11 25.97 -19.68 0.26
N LYS A 12 24.75 -19.49 -0.26
CA LYS A 12 24.26 -20.19 -1.48
C LYS A 12 23.42 -19.25 -2.35
N LEU A 13 23.80 -19.12 -3.62
CA LEU A 13 22.98 -18.45 -4.63
C LEU A 13 21.76 -19.33 -4.95
N VAL A 14 20.66 -19.10 -4.25
CA VAL A 14 19.33 -19.58 -4.62
C VAL A 14 18.47 -18.35 -4.66
N ASP A 15 18.26 -17.79 -5.86
CA ASP A 15 17.36 -16.66 -6.02
C ASP A 15 15.94 -17.18 -6.25
N THR A 16 14.98 -16.58 -5.59
CA THR A 16 13.56 -16.83 -5.82
C THR A 16 12.86 -15.50 -5.80
N ASP A 17 12.45 -15.05 -6.98
CA ASP A 17 11.70 -13.82 -7.17
C ASP A 17 10.21 -14.08 -6.98
N THR A 18 9.59 -13.25 -6.15
CA THR A 18 8.17 -13.33 -5.85
C THR A 18 7.56 -11.94 -5.75
N ALA A 19 6.61 -11.62 -6.64
CA ALA A 19 5.83 -10.39 -6.56
C ALA A 19 4.54 -10.57 -5.76
N GLU A 20 4.17 -9.58 -4.95
CA GLU A 20 2.88 -9.47 -4.28
C GLU A 20 2.36 -8.03 -4.30
N VAL A 21 1.04 -7.89 -4.44
CA VAL A 21 0.35 -6.61 -4.30
C VAL A 21 -0.17 -6.56 -2.88
N VAL A 22 0.30 -5.59 -2.11
CA VAL A 22 -0.10 -5.44 -0.71
C VAL A 22 -1.20 -4.39 -0.63
N PRO A 23 -2.40 -4.74 -0.13
CA PRO A 23 -3.46 -3.77 0.05
C PRO A 23 -3.03 -2.75 1.11
N ILE A 24 -3.32 -1.48 0.84
CA ILE A 24 -3.00 -0.39 1.75
C ILE A 24 -4.24 0.01 2.55
N SER A 25 -4.06 0.47 3.78
CA SER A 25 -5.17 0.98 4.60
C SER A 25 -5.54 2.41 4.17
N LYS A 26 -6.74 2.86 4.57
CA LYS A 26 -7.18 4.25 4.38
C LYS A 26 -6.21 5.23 5.05
N ASP A 27 -5.75 4.93 6.27
CA ASP A 27 -4.83 5.79 7.01
C ASP A 27 -3.45 5.85 6.32
N THR A 28 -2.96 4.72 5.83
CA THR A 28 -1.72 4.69 5.03
C THR A 28 -1.86 5.50 3.74
N CYS A 29 -3.02 5.42 3.08
CA CYS A 29 -3.31 6.25 1.90
C CYS A 29 -3.33 7.74 2.27
N LYS A 30 -3.91 8.10 3.42
CA LYS A 30 -3.92 9.48 3.92
C LYS A 30 -2.51 9.98 4.23
N ASP A 31 -1.70 9.20 4.93
CA ASP A 31 -0.29 9.53 5.22
C ASP A 31 0.53 9.69 3.92
N LEU A 32 0.33 8.81 2.93
CA LEU A 32 0.96 8.93 1.62
C LEU A 32 0.59 10.25 0.93
N VAL A 33 -0.69 10.57 0.94
CA VAL A 33 -1.25 11.71 0.24
C VAL A 33 -0.86 13.02 0.92
N GLU A 34 -0.92 13.10 2.24
CA GLU A 34 -0.70 14.32 3.03
C GLU A 34 0.77 14.54 3.42
N ARG A 35 1.48 13.47 3.73
CA ARG A 35 2.83 13.53 4.30
C ARG A 35 3.90 12.93 3.39
N GLN A 36 3.49 12.26 2.31
CA GLN A 36 4.39 11.55 1.40
C GLN A 36 5.23 10.50 2.13
N ILE A 37 4.64 9.85 3.14
CA ILE A 37 5.29 8.82 3.95
C ILE A 37 4.56 7.49 3.77
N ILE A 38 5.32 6.40 3.71
CA ILE A 38 4.80 5.05 3.81
C ILE A 38 5.63 4.21 4.78
N ILE A 39 4.93 3.50 5.65
CA ILE A 39 5.53 2.45 6.47
C ILE A 39 5.31 1.13 5.73
N VAL A 40 6.41 0.47 5.39
CA VAL A 40 6.37 -0.78 4.61
C VAL A 40 5.75 -1.88 5.48
N PRO A 41 4.63 -2.50 5.07
CA PRO A 41 3.99 -3.55 5.86
C PRO A 41 4.94 -4.72 6.12
N GLY A 42 4.94 -5.23 7.36
CA GLY A 42 5.84 -6.31 7.78
C GLY A 42 7.31 -5.90 7.91
N SER A 43 7.59 -4.60 7.98
CA SER A 43 8.92 -4.01 8.09
C SER A 43 8.87 -2.78 9.03
N ASN A 44 10.02 -2.41 9.61
CA ASN A 44 10.17 -1.16 10.36
C ASN A 44 10.67 -0.01 9.47
N LEU A 45 10.61 -0.19 8.14
CA LEU A 45 11.09 0.78 7.17
C LEU A 45 10.01 1.84 6.92
N MET A 46 10.37 3.10 7.19
CA MET A 46 9.60 4.27 6.81
C MET A 46 10.29 4.92 5.60
N LEU A 47 9.54 5.11 4.52
CA LEU A 47 10.01 5.71 3.29
C LEU A 47 9.37 7.08 3.11
N ASN A 48 10.18 8.06 2.74
CA ASN A 48 9.72 9.39 2.34
C ASN A 48 9.74 9.46 0.82
N LEU A 49 8.58 9.64 0.20
CA LEU A 49 8.44 9.82 -1.24
C LEU A 49 8.74 11.28 -1.61
N LYS A 50 9.49 11.47 -2.69
CA LYS A 50 9.74 12.79 -3.31
C LYS A 50 8.80 13.06 -4.47
N SER A 51 8.08 12.05 -4.94
CA SER A 51 7.16 12.10 -6.07
C SER A 51 5.99 11.12 -5.87
N ASN A 52 4.99 11.22 -6.75
CA ASN A 52 3.79 10.39 -6.71
C ASN A 52 4.03 8.93 -7.12
N LYS A 53 5.20 8.62 -7.69
CA LYS A 53 5.61 7.28 -8.10
C LYS A 53 7.09 7.06 -7.81
N GLU A 54 7.40 6.13 -6.91
CA GLU A 54 8.79 5.81 -6.55
C GLU A 54 9.02 4.32 -6.37
N SER A 55 10.27 3.93 -6.62
CA SER A 55 10.79 2.59 -6.41
C SER A 55 11.93 2.63 -5.40
N PHE A 56 11.87 1.74 -4.41
CA PHE A 56 12.90 1.59 -3.38
C PHE A 56 13.38 0.15 -3.35
N SER A 57 14.63 -0.07 -2.95
CA SER A 57 15.14 -1.41 -2.66
C SER A 57 15.69 -1.43 -1.25
N ALA A 58 15.28 -2.43 -0.46
CA ALA A 58 15.75 -2.60 0.89
C ALA A 58 15.81 -4.07 1.29
N THR A 59 16.78 -4.42 2.13
CA THR A 59 16.81 -5.72 2.81
C THR A 59 15.74 -5.72 3.89
N THR A 60 14.69 -6.51 3.70
CA THR A 60 13.54 -6.59 4.62
C THR A 60 13.55 -7.82 5.52
N TRP A 61 14.55 -8.70 5.36
CA TRP A 61 14.80 -9.84 6.23
C TRP A 61 16.28 -10.21 6.19
N GLY A 62 16.87 -10.51 7.35
CA GLY A 62 18.33 -10.67 7.47
C GLY A 62 19.08 -9.35 7.25
N VAL A 63 20.39 -9.43 7.08
CA VAL A 63 21.28 -8.27 6.96
C VAL A 63 22.30 -8.53 5.85
N ILE A 64 22.61 -7.49 5.06
CA ILE A 64 23.75 -7.49 4.13
C ILE A 64 24.64 -6.30 4.49
N GLU A 65 25.87 -6.58 4.89
CA GLU A 65 26.86 -5.58 5.29
C GLU A 65 28.20 -5.93 4.63
N GLU A 66 28.80 -4.96 3.94
CA GLU A 66 30.15 -5.08 3.35
C GLU A 66 30.35 -6.31 2.44
N GLY A 67 29.28 -6.75 1.75
CA GLY A 67 29.30 -7.93 0.88
C GLY A 67 29.18 -9.27 1.62
N SER A 68 29.14 -9.25 2.95
CA SER A 68 28.72 -10.38 3.77
C SER A 68 27.22 -10.32 4.03
N CYS A 69 26.62 -11.47 4.31
CA CYS A 69 25.24 -11.52 4.74
C CYS A 69 25.10 -12.32 6.03
N THR A 70 24.21 -11.85 6.89
CA THR A 70 23.79 -12.56 8.09
C THR A 70 22.32 -12.92 7.91
N PRO A 71 21.98 -14.21 7.93
CA PRO A 71 20.59 -14.60 7.75
C PRO A 71 19.73 -14.09 8.90
N GLY A 72 18.46 -13.80 8.61
CA GLY A 72 17.46 -13.59 9.65
C GLY A 72 17.04 -14.91 10.31
N GLY A 73 15.97 -14.85 11.11
CA GLY A 73 15.29 -16.06 11.57
C GLY A 73 14.66 -16.85 10.42
N THR A 74 13.95 -17.94 10.75
CA THR A 74 13.19 -18.72 9.76
C THR A 74 12.15 -17.84 9.06
N LEU A 75 12.24 -17.73 7.73
CA LEU A 75 11.31 -16.96 6.92
C LEU A 75 10.24 -17.88 6.34
N HIS A 76 8.97 -17.57 6.62
CA HIS A 76 7.82 -18.24 6.00
C HIS A 76 7.27 -17.33 4.90
N ALA A 77 7.38 -17.75 3.64
CA ALA A 77 6.94 -16.95 2.50
C ALA A 77 6.31 -17.84 1.42
N LYS A 78 5.09 -17.50 1.00
CA LYS A 78 4.31 -18.19 -0.05
C LYS A 78 4.26 -19.72 0.11
N GLY A 79 4.07 -20.21 1.33
CA GLY A 79 4.00 -21.65 1.63
C GLY A 79 5.36 -22.35 1.70
N HIS A 80 6.47 -21.65 1.49
CA HIS A 80 7.82 -22.16 1.67
C HIS A 80 8.40 -21.72 3.01
N ILE A 81 9.21 -22.60 3.59
CA ILE A 81 9.99 -22.35 4.80
C ILE A 81 11.45 -22.18 4.36
N TRP A 82 12.01 -21.01 4.62
CA TRP A 82 13.38 -20.66 4.28
C TRP A 82 14.22 -20.56 5.54
N GLU A 83 15.11 -21.54 5.71
CA GLU A 83 16.17 -21.47 6.72
C GLU A 83 17.34 -20.64 6.19
N ASN A 84 17.97 -19.87 7.09
CA ASN A 84 19.11 -19.00 6.79
C ASN A 84 18.87 -18.01 5.63
N ALA A 85 17.68 -17.41 5.60
CA ALA A 85 17.26 -16.53 4.52
C ALA A 85 17.68 -15.07 4.73
N VAL A 86 17.94 -14.40 3.61
CA VAL A 86 17.98 -12.94 3.48
C VAL A 86 17.02 -12.58 2.35
N ARG A 87 16.27 -11.48 2.53
CA ARG A 87 15.26 -11.03 1.57
C ARG A 87 15.49 -9.57 1.20
N ASN A 88 15.78 -9.34 -0.07
CA ASN A 88 15.73 -8.00 -0.65
C ASN A 88 14.35 -7.78 -1.24
N THR A 89 13.76 -6.62 -0.96
CA THR A 89 12.46 -6.24 -1.49
C THR A 89 12.60 -5.00 -2.33
N GLU A 90 12.20 -5.09 -3.60
CA GLU A 90 11.86 -3.94 -4.42
C GLU A 90 10.42 -3.50 -4.07
N ILE A 91 10.27 -2.23 -3.75
CA ILE A 91 9.04 -1.62 -3.26
C ILE A 91 8.66 -0.56 -4.26
N GLU A 92 7.55 -0.76 -4.97
CA GLU A 92 6.99 0.21 -5.89
C GLU A 92 5.73 0.83 -5.29
N VAL A 93 5.74 2.15 -5.17
CA VAL A 93 4.65 2.93 -4.59
C VAL A 93 4.20 3.95 -5.62
N GLU A 94 2.91 3.95 -5.91
CA GLU A 94 2.26 4.95 -6.75
C GLU A 94 0.98 5.39 -6.05
N TYR A 95 0.76 6.69 -5.96
CA TYR A 95 -0.45 7.27 -5.38
C TYR A 95 -0.94 8.47 -6.19
N HIS A 96 -2.26 8.68 -6.18
CA HIS A 96 -2.89 9.75 -6.94
C HIS A 96 -3.99 10.42 -6.10
N ARG A 97 -4.16 11.73 -6.28
CA ARG A 97 -5.35 12.45 -5.82
C ARG A 97 -6.29 12.65 -7.02
N GLY A 98 -7.58 12.50 -6.79
CA GLY A 98 -8.59 12.73 -7.81
C GLY A 98 -9.92 13.14 -7.20
N SER A 99 -10.88 13.44 -8.07
CA SER A 99 -12.25 13.79 -7.68
C SER A 99 -13.22 12.77 -8.26
N GLY A 100 -14.24 12.42 -7.49
CA GLY A 100 -15.34 11.56 -7.94
C GLY A 100 -16.66 12.33 -8.02
N ILE A 101 -17.55 11.91 -8.92
CA ILE A 101 -18.93 12.43 -8.99
C ILE A 101 -19.84 11.49 -8.21
N VAL A 102 -20.46 12.02 -7.15
CA VAL A 102 -21.37 11.28 -6.27
C VAL A 102 -22.80 11.40 -6.80
N ASN A 103 -23.48 10.26 -6.92
CA ASN A 103 -24.92 10.16 -7.11
C ASN A 103 -25.53 9.55 -5.85
N TYR A 104 -26.10 10.41 -4.99
CA TYR A 104 -26.69 10.01 -3.72
C TYR A 104 -27.95 9.15 -3.86
N GLU A 105 -28.75 9.36 -4.92
CA GLU A 105 -29.99 8.61 -5.14
C GLU A 105 -29.72 7.12 -5.36
N ASN A 106 -28.60 6.81 -6.03
CA ASN A 106 -28.20 5.45 -6.36
C ASN A 106 -27.10 4.89 -5.45
N ASP A 107 -26.63 5.66 -4.45
CA ASP A 107 -25.50 5.31 -3.59
C ASP A 107 -24.22 4.98 -4.39
N GLU A 108 -23.91 5.81 -5.39
CA GLU A 108 -22.79 5.60 -6.32
C GLU A 108 -21.79 6.76 -6.28
N ILE A 109 -20.51 6.43 -6.43
CA ILE A 109 -19.44 7.39 -6.73
C ILE A 109 -18.70 6.95 -7.98
N ASN A 110 -18.47 7.90 -8.89
CA ASN A 110 -17.85 7.67 -10.19
C ASN A 110 -16.48 8.35 -10.27
N PHE A 111 -15.44 7.56 -10.53
CA PHE A 111 -14.07 8.01 -10.81
C PHE A 111 -13.76 7.72 -12.29
N GLY A 112 -14.25 8.58 -13.19
CA GLY A 112 -14.15 8.35 -14.63
C GLY A 112 -15.00 7.14 -15.07
N GLN A 113 -14.35 6.06 -15.51
CA GLN A 113 -15.02 4.81 -15.91
C GLN A 113 -15.29 3.86 -14.73
N THR A 114 -14.70 4.14 -13.57
CA THR A 114 -14.85 3.29 -12.37
C THR A 114 -16.06 3.74 -11.55
N LYS A 115 -16.94 2.80 -11.20
CA LYS A 115 -18.09 3.04 -10.31
C LYS A 115 -17.96 2.24 -9.03
N CYS A 116 -18.21 2.89 -7.90
CA CYS A 116 -18.15 2.27 -6.59
C CYS A 116 -19.38 2.65 -5.75
N LYS A 117 -19.72 1.81 -4.78
CA LYS A 117 -20.80 2.09 -3.83
C LYS A 117 -20.35 3.17 -2.85
N TYR A 118 -20.97 4.34 -2.88
CA TYR A 118 -20.52 5.52 -2.12
C TYR A 118 -20.45 5.25 -0.62
N SER A 119 -21.46 4.62 -0.04
CA SER A 119 -21.54 4.30 1.39
C SER A 119 -20.35 3.49 1.93
N LYS A 120 -19.60 2.78 1.07
CA LYS A 120 -18.47 1.94 1.51
C LYS A 120 -17.23 2.74 1.90
N GLY A 121 -17.07 3.98 1.46
CA GLY A 121 -15.86 4.79 1.70
C GLY A 121 -14.57 4.23 1.06
N LYS A 122 -14.66 3.10 0.34
CA LYS A 122 -13.55 2.44 -0.35
C LYS A 122 -14.03 1.53 -1.47
N CYS A 123 -13.17 1.33 -2.47
CA CYS A 123 -13.31 0.28 -3.46
C CYS A 123 -11.96 -0.10 -4.08
N TYR A 124 -11.94 -1.21 -4.81
CA TYR A 124 -10.79 -1.64 -5.59
C TYR A 124 -11.12 -1.62 -7.08
N ASN A 125 -10.20 -1.11 -7.88
CA ASN A 125 -10.22 -1.20 -9.32
C ASN A 125 -8.86 -1.72 -9.82
N VAL A 126 -8.86 -2.50 -10.90
CA VAL A 126 -7.62 -3.13 -11.39
C VAL A 126 -6.60 -2.13 -11.91
N ASP A 127 -7.06 -1.01 -12.47
CA ASP A 127 -6.22 0.04 -13.06
C ASP A 127 -5.81 1.09 -12.02
N LEU A 128 -6.67 1.36 -11.04
CA LEU A 128 -6.48 2.42 -10.03
C LEU A 128 -6.02 1.90 -8.66
N GLY A 129 -6.11 0.59 -8.40
CA GLY A 129 -5.80 -0.02 -7.12
C GLY A 129 -6.88 0.25 -6.05
N ASP A 130 -6.44 0.38 -4.80
CA ASP A 130 -7.29 0.73 -3.66
C ASP A 130 -7.63 2.23 -3.69
N ILE A 131 -8.92 2.54 -3.76
CA ILE A 131 -9.46 3.90 -3.79
C ILE A 131 -10.20 4.15 -2.48
N PHE A 132 -9.96 5.32 -1.88
CA PHE A 132 -10.60 5.75 -0.64
C PHE A 132 -11.22 7.13 -0.79
N TRP A 133 -12.31 7.36 -0.07
CA TRP A 133 -12.92 8.67 0.07
C TRP A 133 -13.54 8.83 1.46
N ASP A 134 -13.87 10.06 1.78
CA ASP A 134 -14.66 10.39 2.96
C ASP A 134 -16.14 10.41 2.60
N ASN A 135 -16.94 9.77 3.43
CA ASN A 135 -18.39 9.85 3.30
C ASN A 135 -18.81 11.19 3.90
N LEU A 136 -19.13 12.15 3.04
CA LEU A 136 -19.78 13.37 3.44
C LEU A 136 -21.18 12.97 3.91
N THR A 137 -21.35 12.91 5.22
CA THR A 137 -22.65 12.64 5.81
C THR A 137 -23.33 14.00 5.94
N PRO A 138 -24.44 14.26 5.24
CA PRO A 138 -25.20 15.47 5.48
C PRO A 138 -25.74 15.41 6.91
N ALA A 139 -25.28 16.33 7.74
CA ALA A 139 -25.85 16.58 9.05
C ALA A 139 -26.83 17.74 8.90
N CYS A 140 -28.00 17.65 9.53
CA CYS A 140 -28.95 18.76 9.57
C CYS A 140 -29.17 19.11 11.04
N GLU A 141 -28.82 20.34 11.42
CA GLU A 141 -29.22 20.97 12.68
C GLU A 141 -30.12 22.14 12.35
N ASP A 142 -31.25 22.26 13.07
CA ASP A 142 -32.19 23.39 12.98
C ASP A 142 -32.52 23.82 11.53
N GLU A 143 -32.89 22.84 10.69
CA GLU A 143 -33.28 23.03 9.28
C GLU A 143 -32.16 23.51 8.33
N ILE A 144 -30.92 23.64 8.83
CA ILE A 144 -29.73 23.93 8.02
C ILE A 144 -28.95 22.62 7.83
N CYS A 145 -28.90 22.15 6.60
CA CYS A 145 -28.08 20.99 6.26
C CYS A 145 -26.66 21.44 5.87
N TYR A 146 -25.67 20.87 6.54
CA TYR A 146 -24.25 21.06 6.28
C TYR A 146 -23.58 19.71 6.03
N TYR A 147 -22.44 19.74 5.33
CA TYR A 147 -21.61 18.56 5.14
C TYR A 147 -20.66 18.44 6.33
N ASP A 148 -20.81 17.37 7.10
CA ASP A 148 -19.89 17.07 8.20
C ASP A 148 -18.70 16.27 7.66
N HIS A 149 -17.48 16.68 8.03
CA HIS A 149 -16.23 16.02 7.71
C HIS A 149 -15.80 15.17 8.91
N ASN A 150 -16.51 14.06 9.16
CA ASN A 150 -16.09 13.05 10.13
C ASN A 150 -14.86 12.28 9.66
#